data_AF-A0A2D6IPE2-F1
#
_entry.id   AF-A0A2D6IPE2-F1
#
_cell.length_a   1.000
_cell.length_b   1.000
_cell.length_c   1.000
_cell.angle_alpha   90.00
_cell.angle_beta   90.00
_cell.angle_gamma   90.00
#
_symmetry.space_group_name_H-M   'P 1'
#
loop_
_entity.id
_entity.type
_entity.pdbx_description
1 polymer ?
#
loop_
_entity_poly.entity_id
_entity_poly.type
_entity_poly.pdbx_seq_one_letter_code
_entity_poly.pdbx_strand_id
1 'polypeptide(L)'
;PIVPLAVIAAFGLLFLPKIVADLLDWFALSLFTFLGFVVWFYWIALYSGLPVEVFANITRAAPGISTVVNVNDFILGVIISLFWVYLILWRLKFIHPNIWRPVVLSAGGLGLTWALLITLWGPALNINRGYQNIQALLEFLPEETICIHRDDKKLMAIVAAHSKTKIVPFNKSPNKNSCRHLLVRGNSAYASVEKQTWIKLSDTYRKSDSKNREPFTLYHRN
;
A
#
# COMPACT_ATOMS: atom_id res chain seq x y z
N PRO A 1 17.14 -11.39 -4.68
CA PRO A 1 16.99 -12.25 -5.88
C PRO A 1 16.61 -11.51 -7.19
N ILE A 2 16.33 -10.21 -7.19
CA ILE A 2 15.82 -9.48 -8.37
C ILE A 2 16.91 -9.25 -9.43
N VAL A 3 18.15 -8.97 -8.98
CA VAL A 3 19.31 -8.70 -9.86
C VAL A 3 19.63 -9.85 -10.81
N PRO A 4 19.82 -11.12 -10.35
CA PRO A 4 20.14 -12.22 -11.27
C PRO A 4 19.01 -12.51 -12.27
N LEU A 5 17.74 -12.35 -11.87
CA LEU A 5 16.60 -12.51 -12.77
C LEU A 5 16.59 -11.45 -13.88
N ALA A 6 16.92 -10.20 -13.54
CA ALA A 6 17.01 -9.11 -14.51
C ALA A 6 18.13 -9.35 -15.54
N VAL A 7 19.27 -9.88 -15.11
CA VAL A 7 20.38 -10.24 -16.01
C VAL A 7 19.96 -11.34 -16.98
N ILE A 8 19.32 -12.40 -16.48
CA ILE A 8 18.84 -13.51 -17.34
C ILE A 8 17.77 -13.01 -18.33
N ALA A 9 16.86 -12.13 -17.90
CA ALA A 9 15.86 -11.53 -18.77
C ALA A 9 16.49 -10.67 -19.89
N ALA A 10 17.52 -9.88 -19.56
CA ALA A 10 18.25 -9.08 -20.55
C ALA A 10 18.94 -9.94 -21.62
N PHE A 11 19.54 -11.07 -21.22
CA PHE A 11 20.11 -12.04 -22.16
C PHE A 11 19.03 -12.74 -23.00
N GLY A 12 17.90 -13.10 -22.40
CA GLY A 12 16.78 -13.70 -23.13
C GLY A 12 16.26 -12.80 -24.26
N LEU A 13 16.30 -11.48 -24.06
CA LEU A 13 15.88 -10.50 -25.06
C LEU A 13 16.73 -10.51 -26.34
N LEU A 14 18.02 -10.87 -26.24
CA LEU A 14 18.93 -10.94 -27.40
C LEU A 14 18.57 -12.08 -28.35
N PHE A 15 17.89 -13.12 -27.87
CA PHE A 15 17.50 -14.29 -28.64
C PHE A 15 16.07 -14.23 -29.17
N LEU A 16 15.32 -13.16 -28.88
CA LEU A 16 13.92 -13.05 -29.29
C LEU A 16 13.78 -12.79 -30.80
N PRO A 17 12.94 -13.55 -31.52
CA PRO A 17 12.62 -13.24 -32.91
C PRO A 17 11.86 -11.93 -32.99
N LYS A 18 12.14 -11.14 -34.03
CA LYS A 18 11.58 -9.79 -34.23
C LYS A 18 10.04 -9.76 -34.15
N ILE A 19 9.38 -10.80 -34.67
CA ILE A 19 7.91 -10.90 -34.66
C ILE A 19 7.32 -11.00 -33.24
N VAL A 20 8.01 -11.70 -32.33
CA VAL A 20 7.58 -11.80 -30.93
C VAL A 20 7.87 -10.50 -30.20
N ALA A 21 9.01 -9.86 -30.47
CA ALA A 21 9.33 -8.56 -29.89
C ALA A 21 8.30 -7.47 -30.28
N ASP A 22 7.89 -7.43 -31.54
CA ASP A 22 6.87 -6.49 -32.01
C ASP A 22 5.49 -6.79 -31.41
N LEU A 23 5.11 -8.07 -31.29
CA LEU A 23 3.84 -8.45 -30.65
C LEU A 23 3.81 -8.03 -29.18
N LEU A 24 4.91 -8.24 -28.45
CA LEU A 24 5.03 -7.82 -27.05
C LEU A 24 4.92 -6.31 -26.89
N ASP A 25 5.51 -5.53 -27.81
CA ASP A 25 5.39 -4.07 -27.81
C ASP A 25 3.94 -3.61 -27.96
N TRP A 26 3.23 -4.14 -28.97
CA TRP A 26 1.82 -3.82 -29.20
C TRP A 26 0.90 -4.29 -28.08
N PHE A 27 1.18 -5.47 -27.51
CA PHE A 27 0.45 -5.98 -26.35
C PHE A 27 0.66 -5.08 -25.13
N ALA A 28 1.91 -4.73 -24.81
CA ALA A 28 2.24 -3.82 -23.71
C ALA A 28 1.55 -2.47 -23.88
N LEU A 29 1.65 -1.87 -25.07
CA LEU A 29 0.99 -0.60 -25.39
C LEU A 29 -0.51 -0.66 -25.13
N SER A 30 -1.18 -1.69 -25.64
CA SER A 30 -2.63 -1.86 -25.52
C SER A 30 -3.04 -2.13 -24.07
N LEU A 31 -2.32 -3.00 -23.37
CA LEU A 31 -2.59 -3.38 -21.99
C LEU A 31 -2.42 -2.19 -21.03
N PHE A 32 -1.31 -1.46 -21.11
CA PHE A 32 -1.07 -0.33 -20.20
C PHE A 32 -1.99 0.86 -20.49
N THR A 33 -2.34 1.10 -21.75
CA THR A 33 -3.35 2.11 -22.10
C THR A 33 -4.72 1.72 -21.57
N PHE A 34 -5.11 0.45 -21.71
CA PHE A 34 -6.35 -0.07 -21.14
C PHE A 34 -6.36 0.03 -19.62
N LEU A 35 -5.27 -0.37 -18.93
CA LEU A 35 -5.16 -0.25 -17.47
C LEU A 35 -5.24 1.21 -17.01
N GLY A 36 -4.53 2.14 -17.69
CA GLY A 36 -4.61 3.56 -17.39
C GLY A 36 -6.04 4.11 -17.53
N PHE A 37 -6.74 3.71 -18.60
CA PHE A 37 -8.15 4.07 -18.80
C PHE A 37 -9.05 3.51 -17.69
N VAL A 38 -8.87 2.25 -17.29
CA VAL A 38 -9.61 1.62 -16.20
C VAL A 38 -9.36 2.37 -14.88
N VAL A 39 -8.11 2.70 -14.55
CA VAL A 39 -7.81 3.43 -13.31
C VAL A 39 -8.47 4.81 -13.28
N TRP A 40 -8.45 5.54 -14.39
CA TRP A 40 -9.19 6.81 -14.53
C TRP A 40 -10.70 6.62 -14.42
N PHE A 41 -11.26 5.63 -15.11
CA PHE A 41 -12.69 5.33 -15.09
C PHE A 41 -13.19 5.05 -13.67
N TYR A 42 -12.50 4.16 -12.93
CA TYR A 42 -12.89 3.85 -11.56
C TYR A 42 -12.68 5.05 -10.61
N TRP A 43 -11.65 5.89 -10.84
CA TRP A 43 -11.46 7.11 -10.04
C TRP A 43 -12.58 8.12 -10.29
N ILE A 44 -12.99 8.32 -11.54
CA ILE A 44 -14.14 9.17 -11.88
C ILE A 44 -15.40 8.60 -11.22
N ALA A 45 -15.64 7.30 -11.30
CA ALA A 45 -16.80 6.64 -10.68
C ALA A 45 -16.84 6.81 -9.16
N LEU A 46 -15.68 6.83 -8.50
CA LEU A 46 -15.58 7.05 -7.05
C LEU A 46 -16.08 8.44 -6.64
N TYR A 47 -15.75 9.48 -7.43
CA TYR A 47 -16.14 10.86 -7.12
C TYR A 47 -17.48 11.28 -7.71
N SER A 48 -17.87 10.72 -8.86
CA SER A 48 -19.17 11.00 -9.49
C SER A 48 -20.33 10.25 -8.83
N GLY A 49 -20.06 9.14 -8.14
CA GLY A 49 -21.08 8.28 -7.52
C GLY A 49 -21.93 7.50 -8.53
N LEU A 50 -21.57 7.52 -9.82
CA LEU A 50 -22.27 6.86 -10.91
C LEU A 50 -21.27 5.93 -11.63
N PRO A 51 -21.56 4.62 -11.86
CA PRO A 51 -22.77 3.83 -11.63
C PRO A 51 -22.87 3.22 -10.22
N VAL A 52 -24.11 2.97 -9.76
CA VAL A 52 -24.45 2.48 -8.40
C VAL A 52 -23.75 1.17 -8.04
N GLU A 53 -23.58 0.26 -8.99
CA GLU A 53 -22.92 -1.04 -8.78
C GLU A 53 -21.42 -0.90 -8.48
N VAL A 54 -20.75 -0.02 -9.23
CA VAL A 54 -19.32 0.26 -9.04
C VAL A 54 -19.10 1.01 -7.74
N PHE A 55 -19.96 1.99 -7.45
CA PHE A 55 -19.93 2.72 -6.19
C PHE A 55 -20.18 1.80 -4.98
N ALA A 56 -21.13 0.86 -5.07
CA ALA A 56 -21.39 -0.12 -4.01
C ALA A 56 -20.18 -1.04 -3.76
N ASN A 57 -19.49 -1.47 -4.82
CA ASN A 57 -18.31 -2.31 -4.67
C ASN A 57 -17.12 -1.51 -4.10
N ILE A 58 -16.92 -0.26 -4.54
CA ILE A 58 -15.84 0.59 -4.03
C ILE A 58 -16.12 1.05 -2.59
N THR A 59 -17.36 1.38 -2.23
CA THR A 59 -17.71 1.74 -0.84
C THR A 59 -17.59 0.55 0.10
N ARG A 60 -17.97 -0.66 -0.32
CA ARG A 60 -17.66 -1.89 0.42
C ARG A 60 -16.15 -2.05 0.59
N ALA A 61 -15.41 -1.80 -0.47
CA ALA A 61 -13.97 -1.87 -0.50
C ALA A 61 -13.29 -0.56 -0.10
N ALA A 62 -13.92 0.41 0.56
CA ALA A 62 -13.35 1.61 1.18
C ALA A 62 -14.45 2.45 1.88
N PRO A 63 -14.99 1.98 3.01
CA PRO A 63 -16.07 2.70 3.71
C PRO A 63 -15.54 4.01 4.30
N GLY A 64 -16.08 5.15 3.88
CA GLY A 64 -15.79 6.46 4.46
C GLY A 64 -14.76 7.32 3.71
N ILE A 65 -14.49 7.04 2.42
CA ILE A 65 -13.72 7.99 1.59
C ILE A 65 -14.45 9.33 1.58
N SER A 66 -13.80 10.40 2.07
CA SER A 66 -14.27 11.75 1.86
C SER A 66 -14.27 12.03 0.36
N THR A 67 -15.40 12.48 -0.19
CA THR A 67 -15.56 12.85 -1.61
C THR A 67 -14.75 14.08 -2.01
N VAL A 68 -13.83 14.53 -1.16
CA VAL A 68 -12.97 15.69 -1.39
C VAL A 68 -11.87 15.26 -2.37
N VAL A 69 -11.98 15.73 -3.61
CA VAL A 69 -10.94 15.59 -4.61
C VAL A 69 -9.77 16.47 -4.21
N ASN A 70 -8.61 15.86 -3.93
CA ASN A 70 -7.38 16.63 -3.84
C ASN A 70 -6.93 17.03 -5.24
N VAL A 71 -7.02 18.32 -5.56
CA VAL A 71 -6.66 18.87 -6.87
C VAL A 71 -5.20 18.52 -7.23
N ASN A 72 -4.32 18.39 -6.24
CA ASN A 72 -2.93 18.01 -6.47
C ASN A 72 -2.78 16.59 -7.01
N ASP A 73 -3.56 15.63 -6.51
CA ASP A 73 -3.52 14.24 -6.96
C ASP A 73 -4.07 14.13 -8.40
N PHE A 74 -5.09 14.92 -8.74
CA PHE A 74 -5.62 15.02 -10.10
C PHE A 74 -4.57 15.58 -11.07
N ILE A 75 -3.91 16.70 -10.74
CA ILE A 75 -2.87 17.31 -11.58
C ILE A 75 -1.73 16.31 -11.81
N LEU A 76 -1.27 15.64 -10.76
CA LEU A 76 -0.20 14.67 -10.86
C LEU A 76 -0.59 13.48 -11.75
N GLY A 77 -1.83 12.99 -11.63
CA GLY A 77 -2.39 11.95 -12.50
C GLY A 77 -2.43 12.35 -13.98
N VAL A 78 -2.81 13.60 -14.28
CA VAL A 78 -2.79 14.15 -15.65
C VAL A 78 -1.36 14.22 -16.19
N ILE A 79 -0.40 14.69 -15.40
CA ILE A 79 1.02 14.74 -15.80
C ILE A 79 1.55 13.34 -16.15
N ILE A 80 1.25 12.34 -15.31
CA ILE A 80 1.63 10.94 -15.55
C ILE A 80 1.02 10.42 -16.86
N SER A 81 -0.25 10.75 -17.11
CA SER A 81 -0.96 10.35 -18.33
C SER A 81 -0.38 11.03 -19.58
N LEU A 82 0.00 12.31 -19.50
CA LEU A 82 0.67 13.03 -20.57
C LEU A 82 2.05 12.43 -20.87
N PHE A 83 2.79 12.01 -19.84
CA PHE A 83 4.08 11.34 -20.03
C PHE A 83 3.91 10.00 -20.76
N TRP A 84 2.83 9.26 -20.49
CA TRP A 84 2.49 8.05 -21.25
C TRP A 84 2.18 8.34 -22.72
N VAL A 85 1.38 9.38 -23.00
CA VAL A 85 1.10 9.81 -24.38
C VAL A 85 2.38 10.25 -25.09
N TYR A 86 3.27 10.97 -24.40
CA TYR A 86 4.58 11.34 -24.94
C TYR A 86 5.42 10.11 -25.31
N LEU A 87 5.43 9.06 -24.48
CA LEU A 87 6.11 7.80 -24.80
C LEU A 87 5.51 7.09 -26.02
N ILE A 88 4.18 7.11 -26.17
CA ILE A 88 3.50 6.56 -27.36
C ILE A 88 3.89 7.35 -28.62
N LEU A 89 3.87 8.69 -28.56
CA LEU A 89 4.25 9.55 -29.69
C LEU A 89 5.73 9.40 -30.04
N TRP A 90 6.59 9.28 -29.03
CA TRP A 90 8.00 8.96 -29.20
C TRP A 90 8.14 7.63 -29.95
N ARG A 91 7.41 6.59 -29.54
CA ARG A 91 7.42 5.29 -30.22
C ARG A 91 7.03 5.38 -31.70
N LEU A 92 6.01 6.18 -32.03
CA LEU A 92 5.54 6.38 -33.41
C LEU A 92 6.52 7.18 -34.28
N LYS A 93 7.28 8.11 -33.69
CA LYS A 93 8.17 9.01 -34.43
C LYS A 93 9.48 8.35 -34.86
N PHE A 94 9.98 7.38 -34.11
CA PHE A 94 11.21 6.69 -34.48
C PHE A 94 10.89 5.49 -35.38
N ILE A 95 11.46 5.44 -36.59
CA ILE A 95 11.20 4.40 -37.61
C ILE A 95 12.19 3.22 -37.53
N HIS A 96 13.37 3.39 -36.92
CA HIS A 96 14.41 2.36 -36.89
C HIS A 96 14.24 1.34 -35.74
N PRO A 97 14.16 0.02 -36.00
CA PRO A 97 13.88 -0.98 -34.99
C PRO A 97 15.10 -1.22 -34.09
N ASN A 98 15.19 -0.47 -32.99
CA ASN A 98 16.16 -0.77 -31.95
C ASN A 98 15.55 -1.72 -30.91
N ILE A 99 16.36 -2.71 -30.52
CA ILE A 99 16.02 -3.85 -29.64
C ILE A 99 15.50 -3.41 -28.26
N TRP A 100 15.88 -2.23 -27.78
CA TRP A 100 15.49 -1.69 -26.47
C TRP A 100 14.05 -1.11 -26.40
N ARG A 101 13.35 -0.93 -27.53
CA ARG A 101 12.04 -0.25 -27.54
C ARG A 101 10.96 -0.96 -26.72
N PRO A 102 10.74 -2.28 -26.87
CA PRO A 102 9.68 -2.97 -26.12
C PRO A 102 9.96 -2.97 -24.62
N VAL A 103 11.24 -2.93 -24.21
CA VAL A 103 11.66 -2.87 -22.81
C VAL A 103 11.29 -1.55 -22.19
N VAL A 104 11.62 -0.43 -22.86
CA VAL A 104 11.30 0.92 -22.39
C VAL A 104 9.79 1.11 -22.29
N LEU A 105 9.04 0.64 -23.29
CA LEU A 105 7.58 0.76 -23.27
C LEU A 105 6.95 -0.08 -22.15
N SER A 106 7.45 -1.29 -21.92
CA SER A 106 6.93 -2.18 -20.88
C SER A 106 7.28 -1.69 -19.47
N ALA A 107 8.53 -1.30 -19.24
CA ALA A 107 8.97 -0.77 -17.95
C ALA A 107 8.33 0.59 -17.65
N GLY A 108 8.26 1.47 -18.66
CA GLY A 108 7.60 2.77 -18.56
C GLY A 108 6.10 2.63 -18.32
N GLY A 109 5.42 1.77 -19.07
CA GLY A 109 3.98 1.53 -18.92
C GLY A 109 3.62 0.95 -17.57
N LEU A 110 4.39 -0.04 -17.10
CA LEU A 110 4.22 -0.59 -15.76
C LEU A 110 4.45 0.47 -14.68
N GLY A 111 5.55 1.23 -14.78
CA GLY A 111 5.91 2.28 -13.83
C GLY A 111 4.87 3.40 -13.77
N LEU A 112 4.39 3.86 -14.92
CA LEU A 112 3.39 4.93 -15.00
C LEU A 112 2.00 4.44 -14.56
N THR A 113 1.59 3.24 -14.97
CA THR A 113 0.32 2.64 -14.50
C THR A 113 0.34 2.48 -12.99
N TRP A 114 1.46 2.01 -12.43
CA TRP A 114 1.64 1.88 -10.99
C TRP A 114 1.64 3.24 -10.28
N ALA A 115 2.36 4.23 -10.82
CA ALA A 115 2.37 5.58 -10.28
C ALA A 115 0.97 6.19 -10.28
N LEU A 116 0.25 6.09 -11.39
CA LEU A 116 -1.12 6.56 -11.54
C LEU A 116 -2.05 5.87 -10.51
N LEU A 117 -1.91 4.55 -10.35
CA LEU A 117 -2.65 3.81 -9.34
C LEU A 117 -2.37 4.32 -7.93
N ILE A 118 -1.10 4.45 -7.52
CA ILE A 118 -0.75 4.89 -6.16
C ILE A 118 -1.15 6.35 -5.90
N THR A 119 -1.00 7.23 -6.89
CA THR A 119 -1.39 8.63 -6.77
C THR A 119 -2.90 8.78 -6.63
N LEU A 120 -3.68 8.18 -7.53
CA LEU A 120 -5.14 8.36 -7.54
C LEU A 120 -5.83 7.54 -6.46
N TRP A 121 -5.33 6.33 -6.17
CA TRP A 121 -5.95 5.40 -5.23
C TRP A 121 -5.28 5.35 -3.87
N GLY A 122 -4.23 6.14 -3.63
CA GLY A 122 -3.52 6.22 -2.34
C GLY A 122 -4.45 6.26 -1.11
N PRO A 123 -5.39 7.23 -1.02
CA PRO A 123 -6.28 7.32 0.14
C PRO A 123 -7.20 6.10 0.27
N ALA A 124 -7.80 5.64 -0.83
CA ALA A 124 -8.66 4.46 -0.84
C ALA A 124 -7.90 3.18 -0.42
N LEU A 125 -6.69 2.98 -0.94
CA LEU A 125 -5.80 1.89 -0.57
C LEU A 125 -5.42 1.96 0.91
N ASN A 126 -5.19 3.15 1.45
CA ASN A 126 -4.85 3.34 2.86
C ASN A 126 -6.05 3.07 3.79
N ILE A 127 -7.28 3.37 3.39
CA ILE A 127 -8.46 3.05 4.23
C ILE A 127 -8.65 1.53 4.37
N ASN A 128 -8.37 0.77 3.31
CA ASN A 128 -8.57 -0.68 3.32
C ASN A 128 -7.41 -1.44 3.90
N ARG A 129 -6.20 -1.11 3.44
CA ARG A 129 -4.99 -1.81 3.80
C ARG A 129 -4.23 -1.10 4.93
N GLY A 130 -4.54 0.14 5.25
CA GLY A 130 -3.83 0.88 6.29
C GLY A 130 -4.19 0.42 7.70
N TYR A 131 -3.55 1.09 8.65
CA TYR A 131 -3.64 0.80 10.08
C TYR A 131 -4.52 1.82 10.81
N GLN A 132 -5.50 2.43 10.14
CA GLN A 132 -6.31 3.52 10.69
C GLN A 132 -7.00 3.17 12.02
N ASN A 133 -7.48 1.94 12.18
CA ASN A 133 -8.06 1.48 13.45
C ASN A 133 -7.04 1.50 14.61
N ILE A 134 -5.77 1.24 14.31
CA ILE A 134 -4.68 1.29 15.29
C ILE A 134 -4.30 2.75 15.56
N GLN A 135 -4.30 3.61 14.54
CA GLN A 135 -4.07 5.04 14.70
C GLN A 135 -5.09 5.65 15.66
N ALA A 136 -6.39 5.38 15.44
CA ALA A 136 -7.46 5.82 16.31
C ALA A 136 -7.26 5.31 17.76
N LEU A 137 -6.82 4.05 17.93
CA LEU A 137 -6.50 3.51 19.26
C LEU A 137 -5.33 4.24 19.93
N LEU A 138 -4.31 4.61 19.17
CA LEU A 138 -3.12 5.33 19.66
C LEU A 138 -3.43 6.81 19.97
N GLU A 139 -4.37 7.42 19.24
CA GLU A 139 -4.83 8.79 19.50
C GLU A 139 -5.51 8.92 20.88
N PHE A 140 -6.13 7.86 21.41
CA PHE A 140 -6.64 7.84 22.78
C PHE A 140 -5.54 7.77 23.85
N LEU A 141 -4.26 7.66 23.48
CA LEU A 141 -3.12 7.53 24.39
C LEU A 141 -2.05 8.62 24.13
N PRO A 142 -2.36 9.93 24.21
CA PRO A 142 -1.53 10.96 23.57
C PRO A 142 -0.13 11.18 24.17
N GLU A 143 0.16 10.77 25.41
CA GLU A 143 1.42 11.12 26.08
C GLU A 143 2.02 10.01 26.97
N GLU A 144 1.47 8.79 26.93
CA GLU A 144 1.96 7.71 27.78
C GLU A 144 2.99 6.81 27.07
N THR A 145 3.94 6.30 27.84
CA THR A 145 4.94 5.32 27.38
C THR A 145 4.25 3.99 27.07
N ILE A 146 4.06 3.72 25.78
CA ILE A 146 3.53 2.45 25.29
C ILE A 146 4.69 1.46 25.16
N CYS A 147 4.56 0.33 25.83
CA CYS A 147 5.51 -0.75 25.75
C CYS A 147 5.03 -1.80 24.75
N ILE A 148 5.95 -2.24 23.89
CA ILE A 148 5.64 -3.23 22.86
C ILE A 148 6.13 -4.60 23.33
N HIS A 149 5.24 -5.58 23.30
CA HIS A 149 5.62 -6.96 23.62
C HIS A 149 6.46 -7.55 22.50
N ARG A 150 7.64 -8.08 22.88
CA ARG A 150 8.66 -8.63 21.97
C ARG A 150 9.25 -7.53 21.07
N ASP A 151 10.47 -7.74 20.57
CA ASP A 151 11.11 -6.85 19.58
C ASP A 151 10.46 -7.02 18.20
N ASP A 152 9.13 -6.85 18.14
CA ASP A 152 8.38 -6.90 16.90
C ASP A 152 8.61 -5.60 16.12
N LYS A 153 9.64 -5.65 15.26
CA LYS A 153 10.02 -4.56 14.36
C LYS A 153 8.85 -4.03 13.54
N LYS A 154 7.87 -4.88 13.20
CA LYS A 154 6.69 -4.47 12.42
C LYS A 154 5.77 -3.59 13.26
N LEU A 155 5.46 -4.02 14.49
CA LEU A 155 4.61 -3.24 15.40
C LEU A 155 5.29 -1.92 15.79
N MET A 156 6.60 -1.95 16.04
CA MET A 156 7.39 -0.73 16.30
C MET A 156 7.33 0.25 15.12
N ALA A 157 7.51 -0.22 13.89
CA ALA A 157 7.43 0.63 12.70
C ALA A 157 6.03 1.23 12.51
N ILE A 158 4.97 0.47 12.80
CA ILE A 158 3.59 0.95 12.72
C ILE A 158 3.36 2.07 13.75
N VAL A 159 3.74 1.86 15.01
CA VAL A 159 3.54 2.86 16.07
C VAL A 159 4.40 4.11 15.81
N ALA A 160 5.65 3.94 15.36
CA ALA A 160 6.55 5.05 15.03
C ALA A 160 6.07 5.87 13.82
N ALA A 161 5.44 5.22 12.84
CA ALA A 161 4.89 5.91 11.67
C ALA A 161 3.64 6.73 11.97
N HIS A 162 2.90 6.38 13.04
CA HIS A 162 1.57 6.93 13.30
C HIS A 162 1.45 7.70 14.61
N SER A 163 2.42 7.62 15.50
CA SER A 163 2.41 8.32 16.77
C SER A 163 3.80 8.89 17.06
N LYS A 164 3.85 10.04 17.71
CA LYS A 164 5.11 10.62 18.22
C LYS A 164 5.51 10.02 19.59
N THR A 165 4.91 8.90 19.99
CA THR A 165 5.10 8.31 21.31
C THR A 165 6.48 7.67 21.45
N LYS A 166 7.05 7.73 22.64
CA LYS A 166 8.33 7.10 22.95
C LYS A 166 8.12 5.60 23.13
N ILE A 167 8.53 4.83 22.13
CA ILE A 167 8.41 3.37 22.12
C ILE A 167 9.52 2.76 22.98
N VAL A 168 9.14 1.91 23.95
CA VAL A 168 10.12 1.16 24.75
C VAL A 168 9.88 -0.36 24.57
N PRO A 169 10.89 -1.14 24.13
CA PRO A 169 10.77 -2.59 24.06
C PRO A 169 10.70 -3.18 25.48
N PHE A 170 9.63 -3.92 25.78
CA PHE A 170 9.36 -4.44 27.13
C PHE A 170 10.50 -5.31 27.69
N ASN A 171 11.17 -6.10 26.84
CA ASN A 171 12.22 -7.04 27.27
C ASN A 171 13.60 -6.39 27.52
N LYS A 172 13.82 -5.16 27.00
CA LYS A 172 15.10 -4.43 27.17
C LYS A 172 14.96 -3.23 28.10
N SER A 173 13.76 -2.98 28.67
CA SER A 173 13.58 -1.88 29.61
C SER A 173 14.20 -2.23 30.97
N PRO A 174 15.14 -1.42 31.50
CA PRO A 174 15.69 -1.61 32.84
C PRO A 174 14.65 -1.34 33.95
N ASN A 175 13.54 -0.66 33.62
CA ASN A 175 12.45 -0.39 34.56
C ASN A 175 11.11 -0.84 33.96
N LYS A 176 10.72 -2.09 34.23
CA LYS A 176 9.43 -2.67 33.79
C LYS A 176 8.22 -1.92 34.37
N ASN A 177 8.42 -1.11 35.42
CA ASN A 177 7.35 -0.35 36.10
C ASN A 177 7.00 0.98 35.42
N SER A 178 7.79 1.43 34.43
CA SER A 178 7.49 2.65 33.66
C SER A 178 6.52 2.41 32.49
N CYS A 179 6.14 1.15 32.25
CA CYS A 179 5.20 0.75 31.22
C CYS A 179 3.79 0.69 31.81
N ARG A 180 2.94 1.68 31.51
CA ARG A 180 1.54 1.68 31.94
C ARG A 180 0.62 0.98 30.94
N HIS A 181 0.96 1.04 29.65
CA HIS A 181 0.24 0.38 28.57
C HIS A 181 1.15 -0.58 27.80
N LEU A 182 0.60 -1.73 27.44
CA LEU A 182 1.27 -2.78 26.69
C LEU A 182 0.48 -3.10 25.42
N LEU A 183 1.13 -2.99 24.26
CA LEU A 183 0.54 -3.33 22.96
C LEU A 183 1.11 -4.66 22.46
N VAL A 184 0.23 -5.58 22.10
CA VAL A 184 0.57 -6.94 21.65
C VAL A 184 -0.08 -7.23 20.31
N ARG A 185 0.68 -7.83 19.38
CA ARG A 185 0.17 -8.32 18.09
C ARG A 185 0.06 -9.85 18.11
N GLY A 186 -1.12 -10.38 17.76
CA GLY A 186 -1.38 -11.80 17.61
C GLY A 186 -2.00 -12.48 18.83
N ASN A 187 -2.58 -13.66 18.60
CA ASN A 187 -3.46 -14.36 19.57
C ASN A 187 -2.70 -15.08 20.71
N SER A 188 -1.40 -15.39 20.56
CA SER A 188 -0.82 -16.52 21.30
C SER A 188 0.39 -16.23 22.21
N ALA A 189 0.72 -14.98 22.55
CA ALA A 189 1.93 -14.73 23.34
C ALA A 189 1.71 -14.18 24.76
N TYR A 190 0.51 -13.69 25.10
CA TYR A 190 0.24 -13.12 26.43
C TYR A 190 -0.88 -13.79 27.23
N ALA A 191 -1.70 -14.65 26.61
CA ALA A 191 -2.75 -15.38 27.33
C ALA A 191 -2.20 -16.29 28.46
N SER A 192 -0.90 -16.59 28.45
CA SER A 192 -0.26 -17.53 29.39
C SER A 192 0.80 -16.95 30.33
N VAL A 193 1.34 -15.74 30.12
CA VAL A 193 2.52 -15.28 30.90
C VAL A 193 2.18 -14.33 32.04
N GLU A 194 1.06 -13.59 32.00
CA GLU A 194 0.83 -12.53 33.01
C GLU A 194 -0.65 -12.15 33.20
N LYS A 195 -1.53 -13.14 33.32
CA LYS A 195 -2.97 -12.92 33.58
C LYS A 195 -3.30 -12.17 34.90
N GLN A 196 -2.32 -11.89 35.76
CA GLN A 196 -2.56 -11.32 37.10
C GLN A 196 -2.18 -9.84 37.24
N THR A 197 -1.42 -9.24 36.30
CA THR A 197 -0.96 -7.84 36.41
C THR A 197 -1.49 -6.92 35.32
N TRP A 198 -2.06 -7.47 34.24
CA TRP A 198 -2.48 -6.71 33.06
C TRP A 198 -3.95 -6.92 32.74
N ILE A 199 -4.71 -5.84 32.68
CA ILE A 199 -6.13 -5.80 32.31
C ILE A 199 -6.23 -5.47 30.83
N LYS A 200 -6.96 -6.30 30.08
CA LYS A 200 -7.22 -6.07 28.66
C LYS A 200 -8.20 -4.91 28.49
N LEU A 201 -7.79 -3.86 27.78
CA LEU A 201 -8.63 -2.69 27.50
C LEU A 201 -9.43 -2.87 26.21
N SER A 202 -8.76 -3.24 25.12
CA SER A 202 -9.40 -3.33 23.81
C SER A 202 -8.65 -4.25 22.85
N ASP A 203 -9.39 -4.83 21.91
CA ASP A 203 -8.86 -5.49 20.72
C ASP A 203 -9.21 -4.66 19.50
N THR A 204 -8.22 -4.43 18.65
CA THR A 204 -8.43 -3.84 17.33
C THR A 204 -7.87 -4.75 16.25
N TYR A 205 -8.54 -4.77 15.11
CA TYR A 205 -8.14 -5.56 13.95
C TYR A 205 -7.84 -4.63 12.78
N ARG A 206 -6.91 -5.07 11.93
CA ARG A 206 -6.72 -4.41 10.63
C ARG A 206 -7.96 -4.66 9.78
N LYS A 207 -8.52 -3.62 9.16
CA LYS A 207 -9.74 -3.73 8.33
C LYS A 207 -9.60 -4.74 7.17
N SER A 208 -8.40 -4.86 6.61
CA SER A 208 -8.06 -5.88 5.60
C SER A 208 -8.05 -7.32 6.12
N ASP A 209 -7.95 -7.55 7.43
CA ASP A 209 -7.88 -8.89 8.02
C ASP A 209 -9.29 -9.42 8.33
N SER A 210 -10.02 -9.82 7.28
CA SER A 210 -11.38 -10.36 7.41
C SER A 210 -11.47 -11.63 8.28
N LYS A 211 -10.35 -12.33 8.52
CA LYS A 211 -10.31 -13.56 9.30
C LYS A 211 -9.86 -13.33 10.75
N ASN A 212 -9.66 -12.07 11.16
CA ASN A 212 -9.28 -11.67 12.52
C ASN A 212 -8.12 -12.50 13.09
N ARG A 213 -7.13 -12.81 12.25
CA ARG A 213 -6.02 -13.71 12.60
C ARG A 213 -4.97 -12.99 13.43
N GLU A 214 -4.84 -11.68 13.25
CA GLU A 214 -3.83 -10.87 13.90
C GLU A 214 -4.48 -9.73 14.70
N PRO A 215 -5.02 -10.00 15.90
CA PRO A 215 -5.50 -8.95 16.79
C PRO A 215 -4.34 -8.06 17.26
N PHE A 216 -4.61 -6.77 17.40
CA PHE A 216 -3.79 -5.83 18.16
C PHE A 216 -4.49 -5.55 19.48
N THR A 217 -3.97 -6.14 20.56
CA THR A 217 -4.57 -6.04 21.89
C THR A 217 -3.81 -5.04 22.73
N LEU A 218 -4.54 -4.11 23.33
CA LEU A 218 -4.03 -3.15 24.30
C LEU A 218 -4.33 -3.65 25.72
N TYR A 219 -3.29 -3.68 26.55
CA TYR A 219 -3.37 -3.99 27.96
C TYR A 219 -2.97 -2.77 28.80
N HIS A 220 -3.56 -2.64 29.98
CA HIS A 220 -3.20 -1.67 31.02
C HIS A 220 -2.72 -2.40 32.26
N ARG A 221 -1.71 -1.85 32.93
CA ARG A 221 -1.21 -2.40 34.18
C ARG A 221 -2.12 -2.01 35.34
N ASN A 222 -2.54 -2.98 36.15
CA ASN A 222 -3.29 -2.72 37.39
C ASN A 222 -2.41 -2.10 38.48
#